data_AF-Q4S7V5-F1
#
_entry.id   AF-Q4S7V5-F1
#
_cell.length_a   1.000
_cell.length_b   1.000
_cell.length_c   1.000
_cell.angle_alpha   90.00
_cell.angle_beta   90.00
_cell.angle_gamma   90.00
#
_symmetry.space_group_name_H-M   'P 1'
#
loop_
_entity.id
_entity.type
_entity.pdbx_description
1 polymer ?
#
loop_
_entity_poly.entity_id
_entity_poly.type
_entity_poly.pdbx_seq_one_letter_code
_entity_poly.pdbx_strand_id
1 'polypeptide(L)'
;MGDRHSAVGDFLVEDKTKALLKFDGTITWVPPAIFKSSCPMDITYFPFDYQNCSMKFGSWTYDKAKIDLVLIGSKVNLKDFWESGEWEIIDAPGYKHDIKYNCCEEIYTDITYSFYIRRLPLFYTINLIIPCLLISFLTVLVFYLPSDCGEKVTLCISVLLSLTVFLLVITETIPSTSLVIPLIGEYLLFTMIFVTLSIVITVFVLNVHYRTPMTHTMPGWVEDDWKYVAMVIDRIFLWVFVTVCVLGTMGLFLQPLCGFVS
;
A
#
# COMPACT_ATOMS: atom_id res chain seq x y z
N MET A 1 17.80 18.88 -19.26
CA MET A 1 18.32 17.81 -18.37
C MET A 1 17.23 17.60 -17.33
N GLY A 2 16.48 16.49 -17.37
CA GLY A 2 15.40 16.27 -16.41
C GLY A 2 15.98 15.81 -15.07
N ASP A 3 15.80 16.60 -14.01
CA ASP A 3 16.14 16.16 -12.66
C ASP A 3 15.22 15.00 -12.26
N ARG A 4 15.80 13.85 -11.89
CA ARG A 4 15.03 12.70 -11.39
C ARG A 4 14.23 13.00 -10.11
N HIS A 5 14.54 14.11 -9.45
CA HIS A 5 13.97 14.50 -8.16
C HIS A 5 12.83 15.53 -8.28
N SER A 6 12.56 16.07 -9.47
CA SER A 6 11.52 17.08 -9.68
C SER A 6 10.38 16.50 -10.49
N ALA A 7 9.18 16.42 -9.87
CA ALA A 7 7.95 16.14 -10.60
C ALA A 7 7.45 17.44 -11.25
N VAL A 8 6.66 17.32 -12.32
CA VAL A 8 5.97 18.41 -13.04
C VAL A 8 5.57 19.58 -12.11
N GLY A 9 6.22 20.74 -12.29
CA GLY A 9 6.00 21.96 -11.50
C GLY A 9 7.03 23.06 -11.84
N ASP A 10 6.82 24.27 -11.34
CA ASP A 10 7.71 25.40 -11.60
C ASP A 10 9.03 25.24 -10.84
N PHE A 11 10.14 25.31 -11.59
CA PHE A 11 11.50 25.13 -11.04
C PHE A 11 12.04 26.37 -10.33
N LEU A 12 11.30 27.48 -10.41
CA LEU A 12 11.74 28.80 -10.00
C LEU A 12 10.70 29.40 -9.04
N VAL A 13 11.18 30.29 -8.18
CA VAL A 13 10.31 31.16 -7.39
C VAL A 13 9.63 32.14 -8.34
N GLU A 14 8.36 31.89 -8.68
CA GLU A 14 7.59 32.79 -9.55
C GLU A 14 7.14 34.07 -8.82
N ASP A 15 6.93 33.97 -7.51
CA ASP A 15 6.45 35.10 -6.70
C ASP A 15 7.56 36.11 -6.43
N LYS A 16 7.41 37.29 -7.04
CA LYS A 16 8.29 38.45 -6.84
C LYS A 16 8.04 39.09 -5.47
N THR A 17 8.65 38.51 -4.45
CA THR A 17 8.63 39.05 -3.08
C THR A 17 9.76 40.04 -2.83
N LYS A 18 9.61 40.86 -1.79
CA LYS A 18 10.62 41.85 -1.38
C LYS A 18 11.77 41.17 -0.65
N ALA A 19 12.99 41.68 -0.83
CA ALA A 19 14.16 41.28 -0.06
C ALA A 19 14.51 42.34 1.00
N LEU A 20 15.08 41.90 2.13
CA LEU A 20 15.57 42.78 3.19
C LEU A 20 17.04 43.12 2.95
N LEU A 21 17.37 44.41 2.87
CA LEU A 21 18.73 44.91 2.76
C LEU A 21 19.18 45.50 4.11
N LYS A 22 20.35 45.08 4.59
CA LYS A 22 21.01 45.63 5.78
C LYS A 22 22.06 46.68 5.39
N PHE A 23 22.48 47.51 6.35
CA PHE A 23 23.43 48.61 6.14
C PHE A 23 24.84 48.14 5.73
N ASP A 24 25.19 46.89 6.04
CA ASP A 24 26.46 46.24 5.70
C ASP A 24 26.47 45.68 4.26
N GLY A 25 25.36 45.79 3.53
CA GLY A 25 25.18 45.23 2.20
C GLY A 25 24.66 43.79 2.18
N THR A 26 24.38 43.18 3.35
CA THR A 26 23.83 41.83 3.42
C THR A 26 22.36 41.84 2.99
N ILE A 27 22.00 40.98 2.03
CA ILE A 27 20.63 40.81 1.52
C ILE A 27 20.05 39.50 2.05
N THR A 28 18.85 39.55 2.61
CA THR A 28 18.08 38.36 3.02
C THR A 28 16.80 38.28 2.21
N TRP A 29 16.59 37.18 1.50
CA TRP A 29 15.41 36.94 0.67
C TRP A 29 14.83 35.57 0.98
N VAL A 30 13.57 35.52 1.41
CA VAL A 30 12.86 34.30 1.83
C VAL A 30 11.50 34.27 1.13
N PRO A 31 11.45 33.93 -0.16
CA PRO A 31 10.19 33.81 -0.87
C PRO A 31 9.44 32.52 -0.50
N PRO A 32 8.11 32.53 -0.45
CA PRO A 32 7.32 31.30 -0.44
C PRO A 32 7.37 30.64 -1.82
N ALA A 33 7.43 29.31 -1.85
CA ALA A 33 7.37 28.54 -3.09
C ALA A 33 6.78 27.15 -2.82
N ILE A 34 6.08 26.60 -3.83
CA ILE A 34 5.52 25.25 -3.79
C ILE A 34 6.39 24.36 -4.66
N PHE A 35 7.17 23.47 -4.02
CA PHE A 35 8.01 22.50 -4.71
C PHE A 35 7.30 21.16 -4.84
N LYS A 36 7.32 20.59 -6.04
CA LYS A 36 6.82 19.23 -6.31
C LYS A 36 8.00 18.32 -6.61
N SER A 37 8.31 17.42 -5.67
CA SER A 37 9.37 16.44 -5.84
C SER A 37 8.81 15.09 -6.31
N SER A 38 9.61 14.37 -7.09
CA SER A 38 9.36 12.96 -7.41
C SER A 38 10.23 12.10 -6.51
N CYS A 39 9.62 11.24 -5.70
CA CYS A 39 10.33 10.21 -4.93
C CYS A 39 9.74 8.82 -5.24
N PRO A 40 10.59 7.78 -5.28
CA PRO A 40 10.11 6.40 -5.31
C PRO A 40 9.47 6.08 -3.96
N MET A 41 8.20 5.66 -3.97
CA MET A 41 7.47 5.29 -2.77
C MET A 41 7.61 3.78 -2.54
N ASP A 42 8.01 3.37 -1.35
CA ASP A 42 8.00 1.95 -0.94
C ASP A 42 6.72 1.67 -0.14
N ILE A 43 5.84 0.87 -0.71
CA ILE A 43 4.49 0.58 -0.19
C ILE A 43 4.34 -0.86 0.31
N THR A 44 5.45 -1.57 0.54
CA THR A 44 5.46 -2.98 0.98
C THR A 44 4.59 -3.22 2.23
N TYR A 45 4.75 -2.38 3.26
CA TYR A 45 4.06 -2.50 4.56
C TYR A 45 2.91 -1.50 4.74
N PHE A 46 2.21 -1.13 3.67
CA PHE A 46 1.06 -0.22 3.76
C PHE A 46 0.00 -0.71 4.79
N PRO A 47 -0.55 0.16 5.68
CA PRO A 47 -0.34 1.61 5.83
C PRO A 47 0.73 2.01 6.87
N PHE A 48 1.55 1.06 7.32
CA PHE A 48 2.64 1.27 8.28
C PHE A 48 3.95 1.54 7.56
N ASP A 49 3.92 2.45 6.59
CA ASP A 49 5.04 2.76 5.71
C ASP A 49 5.84 3.99 6.15
N TYR A 50 7.14 3.95 5.80
CA TYR A 50 8.09 5.04 5.94
C TYR A 50 8.54 5.45 4.53
N GLN A 51 8.63 6.76 4.28
CA GLN A 51 9.06 7.27 2.99
C GLN A 51 10.29 8.18 3.17
N ASN A 52 11.22 8.08 2.21
CA ASN A 52 12.40 8.93 2.14
C ASN A 52 12.37 9.71 0.82
N CYS A 53 11.87 10.94 0.89
CA CYS A 53 11.76 11.80 -0.27
C CYS A 53 12.84 12.88 -0.20
N SER A 54 13.62 13.03 -1.27
CA SER A 54 14.72 13.99 -1.33
C SER A 54 14.44 15.11 -2.33
N MET A 55 14.74 16.34 -1.91
CA MET A 55 14.66 17.54 -2.74
C MET A 55 16.05 18.13 -2.93
N LYS A 56 16.43 18.40 -4.18
CA LYS A 56 17.73 18.96 -4.53
C LYS A 56 17.58 20.42 -4.95
N PHE A 57 18.37 21.29 -4.35
CA PHE A 57 18.43 22.71 -4.64
C PHE A 57 19.86 23.07 -5.06
N GLY A 58 20.01 23.69 -6.21
CA GLY A 58 21.33 23.99 -6.76
C GLY A 58 21.27 25.15 -7.75
N SER A 59 22.44 25.70 -8.05
CA SER A 59 22.59 26.63 -9.18
C SER A 59 22.50 25.85 -10.49
N TRP A 60 21.75 26.38 -11.46
CA TRP A 60 21.61 25.76 -12.77
C TRP A 60 22.74 26.13 -13.74
N THR A 61 23.08 27.42 -13.82
CA THR A 61 24.03 27.95 -14.82
C THR A 61 25.43 28.22 -14.27
N TYR A 62 25.56 28.46 -12.97
CA TYR A 62 26.82 28.84 -12.34
C TYR A 62 27.44 27.66 -11.59
N ASP A 63 28.75 27.51 -11.76
CA ASP A 63 29.60 26.53 -11.10
C ASP A 63 30.03 26.99 -9.70
N LYS A 64 30.65 26.07 -8.94
CA LYS A 64 31.12 26.30 -7.58
C LYS A 64 32.05 27.51 -7.45
N ALA A 65 32.88 27.79 -8.45
CA ALA A 65 33.83 28.90 -8.38
C ALA A 65 33.15 30.27 -8.40
N LYS A 66 31.92 30.36 -8.91
CA LYS A 66 31.13 31.60 -8.97
C LYS A 66 30.09 31.68 -7.86
N ILE A 67 29.36 30.59 -7.64
CA ILE A 67 28.34 30.50 -6.60
C ILE A 67 28.59 29.25 -5.78
N ASP A 68 28.94 29.45 -4.50
CA ASP A 68 29.08 28.36 -3.53
C ASP A 68 27.92 28.40 -2.53
N LEU A 69 27.11 27.34 -2.52
CA LEU A 69 25.97 27.21 -1.61
C LEU A 69 26.44 26.72 -0.24
N VAL A 70 25.90 27.31 0.83
CA VAL A 70 26.20 26.94 2.22
C VAL A 70 24.90 26.64 2.96
N LEU A 71 24.84 25.52 3.67
CA LEU A 71 23.72 25.18 4.53
C LEU A 71 23.71 26.05 5.80
N ILE A 72 22.59 26.69 6.05
CA ILE A 72 22.33 27.42 7.29
C ILE A 72 21.63 26.44 8.24
N GLY A 73 22.41 25.75 9.07
CA GLY A 73 21.94 24.68 9.95
C GLY A 73 22.01 23.29 9.31
N SER A 74 21.94 22.24 10.13
CA SER A 74 22.03 20.84 9.66
C SER A 74 20.68 20.21 9.32
N LYS A 75 19.57 20.81 9.75
CA LYS A 75 18.20 20.33 9.56
C LYS A 75 17.29 21.44 9.07
N VAL A 76 16.22 21.05 8.40
CA VAL A 76 15.15 21.97 7.99
C VAL A 76 14.53 22.61 9.24
N ASN A 77 14.26 23.91 9.19
CA ASN A 77 13.57 24.61 10.26
C ASN A 77 12.07 24.27 10.20
N LEU A 78 11.58 23.56 11.22
CA LEU A 78 10.19 23.10 11.34
C LEU A 78 9.35 23.95 12.32
N LYS A 79 9.83 25.10 12.78
CA LYS A 79 9.14 25.94 13.79
C LYS A 79 7.76 26.41 13.34
N ASP A 80 7.64 26.80 12.07
CA ASP A 80 6.40 27.29 11.47
C ASP A 80 5.76 26.21 10.59
N PHE A 81 6.02 24.93 10.88
CA PHE A 81 5.45 23.81 10.13
C PHE A 81 3.97 23.62 10.49
N TRP A 82 3.14 23.47 9.46
CA TRP A 82 1.74 23.10 9.62
C TRP A 82 1.62 21.56 9.65
N GLU A 83 1.26 21.03 10.82
CA GLU A 83 1.14 19.59 11.02
C GLU A 83 0.12 18.96 10.05
N SER A 84 0.53 17.87 9.42
CA SER A 84 -0.31 17.11 8.49
C SER A 84 -1.07 16.01 9.24
N GLY A 85 -2.35 15.82 8.94
CA GLY A 85 -3.19 14.80 9.58
C GLY A 85 -2.92 13.36 9.12
N GLU A 86 -2.21 13.19 8.00
CA GLU A 86 -1.90 11.88 7.40
C GLU A 86 -0.42 11.48 7.56
N TRP A 87 0.47 12.47 7.67
CA TRP A 87 1.92 12.27 7.65
C TRP A 87 2.60 13.00 8.79
N GLU A 88 3.56 12.33 9.41
CA GLU A 88 4.44 12.88 10.43
C GLU A 88 5.86 12.95 9.89
N ILE A 89 6.54 14.09 10.11
CA ILE A 89 7.96 14.25 9.77
C ILE A 89 8.80 13.70 10.93
N ILE A 90 9.53 12.61 10.68
CA ILE A 90 10.45 12.03 11.67
C ILE A 90 11.74 12.82 11.72
N ASP A 91 12.33 13.06 10.55
CA ASP A 91 13.56 13.84 10.42
C ASP A 91 13.66 14.50 9.04
N ALA A 92 14.37 15.62 8.98
CA ALA A 92 14.59 16.39 7.76
C ALA A 92 16.03 16.96 7.69
N PRO A 93 17.07 16.11 7.54
CA PRO A 93 18.45 16.56 7.40
C PRO A 93 18.76 17.18 6.03
N GLY A 94 19.69 18.13 6.01
CA GLY A 94 20.24 18.73 4.81
C GLY A 94 21.71 18.36 4.58
N TYR A 95 22.06 18.03 3.34
CA TYR A 95 23.40 17.62 2.94
C TYR A 95 23.92 18.50 1.79
N LYS A 96 25.18 18.93 1.87
CA LYS A 96 25.87 19.61 0.76
C LYS A 96 26.62 18.59 -0.08
N HIS A 97 26.47 18.66 -1.39
CA HIS A 97 27.26 17.88 -2.33
C HIS A 97 27.94 18.78 -3.36
N ASP A 98 29.17 18.43 -3.70
CA ASP A 98 29.94 19.04 -4.78
C ASP A 98 30.09 17.99 -5.88
N ILE A 99 29.25 18.07 -6.90
CA ILE A 99 29.12 17.03 -7.93
C ILE A 99 29.67 17.54 -9.26
N LYS A 100 30.48 16.70 -9.91
CA LYS A 100 30.85 16.89 -11.32
C LYS A 100 29.86 16.12 -12.19
N TYR A 101 29.11 16.83 -13.03
CA TYR A 101 28.15 16.24 -13.95
C TYR A 101 28.83 15.82 -15.26
N ASN A 102 28.37 14.74 -15.90
CA ASN A 102 28.97 14.24 -17.15
C ASN A 102 28.89 15.23 -18.33
N CYS A 103 28.00 16.23 -18.26
CA CYS A 103 27.84 17.22 -19.33
C CYS A 103 28.92 18.30 -19.34
N CYS A 104 29.58 18.57 -18.21
CA CYS A 104 30.47 19.72 -18.03
C CYS A 104 31.74 19.31 -17.26
N GLU A 105 32.85 20.04 -17.44
CA GLU A 105 34.09 19.74 -16.74
C GLU A 105 34.14 20.30 -15.31
N GLU A 106 33.29 21.30 -15.06
CA GLU A 106 33.18 22.06 -13.83
C GLU A 106 32.41 21.31 -12.73
N ILE A 107 32.64 21.73 -11.49
CA ILE A 107 31.98 21.20 -10.30
C ILE A 107 30.82 22.11 -9.93
N TYR A 108 29.65 21.51 -9.71
CA TYR A 108 28.45 22.22 -9.31
C TYR A 108 28.10 21.85 -7.86
N THR A 109 27.68 22.83 -7.07
CA THR A 109 27.24 22.61 -5.70
C THR A 109 25.72 22.49 -5.62
N ASP A 110 25.24 21.42 -4.97
CA ASP A 110 23.84 21.23 -4.63
C ASP A 110 23.65 20.98 -3.13
N ILE A 111 22.47 21.36 -2.64
CA ILE A 111 21.98 21.07 -1.31
C ILE A 111 20.81 20.10 -1.46
N THR A 112 20.95 18.92 -0.90
CA THR A 112 19.90 17.91 -0.88
C THR A 112 19.28 17.83 0.52
N TYR A 113 17.98 18.13 0.62
CA TYR A 113 17.19 17.88 1.83
C TYR A 113 16.49 16.53 1.70
N SER A 114 16.65 15.66 2.69
CA SER A 114 15.96 14.36 2.75
C SER A 114 14.88 14.41 3.81
N PHE A 115 13.65 14.11 3.43
CA PHE A 115 12.49 14.09 4.32
C PHE A 115 12.15 12.64 4.64
N TYR A 116 12.36 12.26 5.89
CA TYR A 116 11.93 10.99 6.44
C TYR A 116 10.55 11.17 7.06
N ILE A 117 9.52 10.70 6.35
CA ILE A 117 8.12 10.85 6.76
C ILE A 117 7.49 9.48 7.06
N ARG A 118 6.57 9.45 8.01
CA ARG A 118 5.78 8.27 8.38
C ARG A 118 4.29 8.54 8.22
N ARG A 119 3.58 7.57 7.66
CA ARG A 119 2.12 7.64 7.55
C ARG A 119 1.46 7.34 8.90
N LEU A 120 0.40 8.07 9.23
CA LEU A 120 -0.46 7.78 10.37
C LEU A 120 -1.53 6.74 9.96
N PRO A 121 -1.49 5.51 10.51
CA PRO A 121 -2.22 4.37 9.94
C PRO A 121 -3.70 4.31 10.35
N LEU A 122 -4.15 5.08 11.34
CA LEU A 122 -5.46 4.91 11.99
C LEU A 122 -6.64 4.93 11.00
N PHE A 123 -6.63 5.85 10.04
CA PHE A 123 -7.69 5.96 9.03
C PHE A 123 -7.78 4.71 8.16
N TYR A 124 -6.65 4.24 7.64
CA TYR A 124 -6.58 3.07 6.76
C TYR A 124 -6.82 1.76 7.54
N THR A 125 -6.40 1.68 8.81
CA THR A 125 -6.69 0.53 9.66
C THR A 125 -8.19 0.36 9.87
N ILE A 126 -8.92 1.44 10.19
CA ILE A 126 -10.36 1.36 10.44
C ILE A 126 -11.15 1.12 9.16
N ASN A 127 -10.81 1.82 8.07
CA ASN A 127 -11.64 1.83 6.86
C ASN A 127 -11.25 0.78 5.81
N LEU A 128 -10.02 0.26 5.84
CA LEU A 128 -9.58 -0.79 4.91
C LEU A 128 -9.30 -2.11 5.62
N ILE A 129 -8.51 -2.12 6.69
CA ILE A 129 -8.07 -3.39 7.32
C ILE A 129 -9.22 -4.09 8.04
N ILE A 130 -9.99 -3.38 8.88
CA ILE A 130 -11.11 -3.98 9.63
C ILE A 130 -12.16 -4.63 8.69
N PRO A 131 -12.66 -3.96 7.63
CA PRO A 131 -13.59 -4.59 6.69
C PRO A 131 -13.01 -5.83 6.01
N CYS A 132 -11.73 -5.82 5.62
CA CYS A 132 -11.09 -6.98 5.00
C CYS A 132 -11.03 -8.19 5.95
N LEU A 133 -10.73 -7.97 7.23
CA LEU A 133 -10.76 -9.02 8.25
C LEU A 133 -12.18 -9.56 8.46
N LEU A 134 -13.19 -8.69 8.52
CA LEU A 134 -14.60 -9.11 8.63
C LEU A 134 -15.05 -9.93 7.43
N ILE A 135 -14.68 -9.52 6.22
CA ILE A 135 -15.01 -10.27 5.00
C ILE A 135 -14.32 -11.63 4.99
N SER A 136 -13.05 -11.70 5.41
CA SER A 136 -12.36 -12.99 5.55
C SER A 136 -13.06 -13.92 6.54
N PHE A 137 -13.63 -13.39 7.63
CA PHE A 137 -14.45 -14.18 8.55
C PHE A 137 -15.75 -14.68 7.90
N LEU A 138 -16.42 -13.85 7.10
CA LEU A 138 -17.64 -14.24 6.37
C LEU A 138 -17.39 -15.39 5.39
N THR A 139 -16.20 -15.47 4.77
CA THR A 139 -15.86 -16.59 3.87
C THR A 139 -15.87 -17.95 4.58
N VAL A 140 -15.45 -18.00 5.85
CA VAL A 140 -15.51 -19.21 6.67
C VAL A 140 -16.95 -19.55 7.07
N LEU A 141 -17.74 -18.53 7.41
CA LEU A 141 -19.14 -18.70 7.82
C LEU A 141 -20.01 -19.35 6.73
N VAL A 142 -19.71 -19.09 5.44
CA VAL A 142 -20.38 -19.71 4.29
C VAL A 142 -20.37 -21.24 4.36
N PHE A 143 -19.23 -21.84 4.71
CA PHE A 143 -19.09 -23.30 4.82
C PHE A 143 -19.75 -23.86 6.08
N TYR A 144 -20.01 -23.02 7.07
CA TYR A 144 -20.73 -23.44 8.27
C TYR A 144 -22.25 -23.50 8.03
N LEU A 145 -22.77 -22.72 7.08
CA LEU A 145 -24.19 -22.67 6.76
C LEU A 145 -24.66 -23.95 6.04
N PRO A 146 -25.74 -24.60 6.53
CA PRO A 146 -26.29 -25.80 5.88
C PRO A 146 -26.87 -25.47 4.49
N SER A 147 -26.75 -26.42 3.56
CA SER A 147 -27.23 -26.28 2.17
C SER A 147 -28.76 -26.27 2.03
N ASP A 148 -29.50 -26.67 3.06
CA ASP A 148 -30.96 -26.75 3.01
C ASP A 148 -31.65 -25.39 2.84
N CYS A 149 -30.98 -24.30 3.21
CA CYS A 149 -31.52 -22.94 3.15
C CYS A 149 -31.47 -22.31 1.74
N GLY A 150 -30.74 -22.89 0.78
CA GLY A 150 -30.60 -22.34 -0.58
C GLY A 150 -29.78 -21.03 -0.71
N GLU A 151 -29.62 -20.25 0.36
CA GLU A 151 -28.94 -18.95 0.36
C GLU A 151 -27.40 -19.02 0.37
N LYS A 152 -26.82 -20.23 0.45
CA LYS A 152 -25.37 -20.44 0.54
C LYS A 152 -24.63 -19.82 -0.67
N VAL A 153 -25.18 -19.97 -1.87
CA VAL A 153 -24.58 -19.42 -3.11
C VAL A 153 -24.68 -17.90 -3.16
N THR A 154 -25.81 -17.33 -2.73
CA THR A 154 -26.02 -15.88 -2.63
C THR A 154 -24.98 -15.24 -1.70
N LEU A 155 -24.71 -15.88 -0.56
CA LEU A 155 -23.68 -15.41 0.38
C LEU A 155 -22.28 -15.49 -0.24
N CYS A 156 -21.92 -16.56 -0.95
CA CYS A 156 -20.63 -16.65 -1.64
C CYS A 156 -20.43 -15.53 -2.66
N ILE A 157 -21.45 -15.26 -3.50
CA ILE A 157 -21.37 -14.27 -4.57
C ILE A 157 -21.26 -12.85 -3.99
N SER A 158 -22.04 -12.53 -2.96
CA SER A 158 -21.95 -11.21 -2.29
C SER A 158 -20.59 -10.98 -1.64
N VAL A 159 -19.99 -12.01 -1.05
CA VAL A 159 -18.63 -11.95 -0.51
C VAL A 159 -17.60 -11.73 -1.62
N LEU A 160 -17.68 -12.46 -2.74
CA LEU A 160 -16.80 -12.26 -3.90
C LEU A 160 -16.90 -10.82 -4.44
N LEU A 161 -18.13 -10.31 -4.63
CA LEU A 161 -18.34 -8.95 -5.11
C LEU A 161 -17.73 -7.93 -4.15
N SER A 162 -17.95 -8.08 -2.84
CA SER A 162 -17.36 -7.17 -1.85
C SER A 162 -15.83 -7.17 -1.92
N LEU A 163 -15.18 -8.33 -2.02
CA LEU A 163 -13.72 -8.45 -2.18
C LEU A 163 -13.23 -7.73 -3.44
N THR A 164 -13.92 -7.88 -4.57
CA THR A 164 -13.54 -7.18 -5.80
C THR A 164 -13.67 -5.67 -5.70
N VAL A 165 -14.70 -5.15 -5.00
CA VAL A 165 -14.86 -3.72 -4.75
C VAL A 165 -13.74 -3.19 -3.84
N PHE A 166 -13.42 -3.91 -2.76
CA PHE A 166 -12.31 -3.52 -1.87
C PHE A 166 -10.96 -3.54 -2.58
N LEU A 167 -10.70 -4.55 -3.41
CA LEU A 167 -9.49 -4.59 -4.23
C LEU A 167 -9.43 -3.40 -5.20
N LEU A 168 -10.54 -3.05 -5.85
CA LEU A 168 -10.60 -1.89 -6.75
C LEU A 168 -10.25 -0.59 -6.00
N VAL A 169 -10.86 -0.36 -4.83
CA VAL A 169 -10.56 0.81 -3.98
C VAL A 169 -9.07 0.86 -3.61
N ILE A 170 -8.46 -0.28 -3.30
CA ILE A 170 -7.03 -0.36 -3.00
C ILE A 170 -6.18 -0.03 -4.22
N THR A 171 -6.53 -0.54 -5.40
CA THR A 171 -5.78 -0.26 -6.64
C THR A 171 -5.92 1.19 -7.10
N GLU A 172 -7.00 1.88 -6.74
CA GLU A 172 -7.18 3.30 -7.05
C GLU A 172 -6.48 4.23 -6.05
N THR A 173 -6.34 3.81 -4.79
CA THR A 173 -5.69 4.60 -3.74
C THR A 173 -4.16 4.48 -3.75
N ILE A 174 -3.64 3.32 -4.15
CA ILE A 174 -2.20 3.05 -4.20
C ILE A 174 -1.68 3.38 -5.61
N PRO A 175 -0.53 4.08 -5.74
CA PRO A 175 0.05 4.34 -7.06
C PRO A 175 0.38 3.04 -7.78
N SER A 176 0.09 2.97 -9.08
CA SER A 176 0.38 1.81 -9.94
C SER A 176 1.89 1.67 -10.19
N THR A 177 2.59 1.15 -9.19
CA THR A 177 4.02 0.81 -9.28
C THR A 177 4.20 -0.69 -9.45
N SER A 178 5.06 -1.10 -10.38
CA SER A 178 5.41 -2.51 -10.60
C SER A 178 6.64 -2.95 -9.80
N LEU A 179 7.24 -2.04 -9.03
CA LEU A 179 8.47 -2.31 -8.26
C LEU A 179 8.18 -3.23 -7.07
N VAL A 180 7.08 -3.02 -6.38
CA VAL A 180 6.65 -3.80 -5.21
C VAL A 180 5.12 -3.89 -5.18
N ILE A 181 4.59 -5.09 -4.90
CA ILE A 181 3.16 -5.29 -4.66
C ILE A 181 2.93 -5.12 -3.15
N PRO A 182 1.95 -4.32 -2.71
CA PRO A 182 1.66 -4.16 -1.28
C PRO A 182 1.16 -5.47 -0.67
N LEU A 183 1.60 -5.79 0.54
CA LEU A 183 1.27 -7.06 1.22
C LEU A 183 -0.24 -7.28 1.36
N ILE A 184 -1.00 -6.21 1.62
CA ILE A 184 -2.47 -6.25 1.69
C ILE A 184 -3.11 -6.62 0.35
N GLY A 185 -2.52 -6.17 -0.77
CA GLY A 185 -3.00 -6.48 -2.11
C GLY A 185 -2.77 -7.94 -2.47
N GLU A 186 -1.60 -8.49 -2.10
CA GLU A 186 -1.30 -9.92 -2.25
C GLU A 186 -2.28 -10.79 -1.46
N TYR A 187 -2.58 -10.41 -0.21
CA TYR A 187 -3.56 -11.10 0.63
C TYR A 187 -4.98 -11.07 0.01
N LEU A 188 -5.43 -9.93 -0.49
CA LEU A 188 -6.75 -9.83 -1.13
C LEU A 188 -6.83 -10.62 -2.44
N LEU A 189 -5.77 -10.65 -3.23
CA LEU A 189 -5.70 -11.51 -4.42
C LEU A 189 -5.75 -12.99 -4.06
N PHE A 190 -4.99 -13.42 -3.04
CA PHE A 190 -5.01 -14.78 -2.55
C PHE A 190 -6.42 -15.16 -2.07
N THR A 191 -7.02 -14.36 -1.18
CA THR A 191 -8.40 -14.61 -0.71
C THR A 191 -9.42 -14.63 -1.84
N MET A 192 -9.29 -13.78 -2.87
CA MET A 192 -10.16 -13.83 -4.06
C MET A 192 -10.06 -15.17 -4.79
N ILE A 193 -8.84 -15.68 -5.03
CA ILE A 193 -8.62 -17.00 -5.64
C ILE A 193 -9.32 -18.08 -4.79
N PHE A 194 -9.13 -18.07 -3.47
CA PHE A 194 -9.76 -19.05 -2.57
C PHE A 194 -11.29 -18.96 -2.57
N VAL A 195 -11.86 -17.75 -2.61
CA VAL A 195 -13.32 -17.56 -2.69
C VAL A 195 -13.88 -18.02 -4.04
N THR A 196 -13.15 -17.85 -5.14
CA THR A 196 -13.59 -18.41 -6.42
C THR A 196 -13.59 -19.94 -6.41
N LEU A 197 -12.57 -20.56 -5.80
CA LEU A 197 -12.52 -22.02 -5.63
C LEU A 197 -13.64 -22.51 -4.70
N SER A 198 -13.97 -21.77 -3.63
CA SER A 198 -15.07 -22.13 -2.74
C SER A 198 -16.43 -22.11 -3.45
N ILE A 199 -16.68 -21.14 -4.33
CA ILE A 199 -17.91 -21.10 -5.15
C ILE A 199 -18.02 -22.34 -6.04
N VAL A 200 -16.94 -22.73 -6.72
CA VAL A 200 -16.94 -23.92 -7.58
C VAL A 200 -17.24 -25.18 -6.77
N ILE A 201 -16.63 -25.30 -5.59
CA ILE A 201 -16.86 -26.44 -4.67
C ILE A 201 -18.30 -26.43 -4.15
N THR A 202 -18.85 -25.29 -3.73
CA THR A 202 -20.23 -25.25 -3.22
C THR A 202 -21.25 -25.61 -4.30
N VAL A 203 -21.06 -25.16 -5.55
CA VAL A 203 -21.88 -25.59 -6.69
C VAL A 203 -21.77 -27.10 -6.92
N PHE A 204 -20.57 -27.67 -6.82
CA PHE A 204 -20.37 -29.13 -6.92
C PHE A 204 -21.08 -29.89 -5.78
N VAL A 205 -20.93 -29.44 -4.52
CA VAL A 205 -21.59 -30.03 -3.35
C VAL A 205 -23.11 -29.94 -3.48
N LEU A 206 -23.64 -28.82 -3.97
CA LEU A 206 -25.08 -28.67 -4.22
C LEU A 206 -25.57 -29.61 -5.33
N ASN A 207 -24.80 -29.79 -6.41
CA ASN A 207 -25.11 -30.77 -7.46
C ASN A 207 -25.21 -32.19 -6.89
N VAL A 208 -24.30 -32.56 -5.99
CA VAL A 208 -24.30 -33.86 -5.31
C VAL A 208 -25.46 -33.97 -4.30
N HIS A 209 -25.75 -32.92 -3.54
CA HIS A 209 -26.81 -32.89 -2.53
C HIS A 209 -28.22 -33.02 -3.12
N TYR A 210 -28.49 -32.35 -4.25
CA TYR A 210 -29.78 -32.43 -4.95
C TYR A 210 -29.86 -33.60 -5.94
N ARG A 211 -28.82 -34.44 -6.05
CA ARG A 211 -28.87 -35.64 -6.88
C ARG A 211 -29.84 -36.63 -6.26
N THR A 212 -30.88 -36.99 -7.02
CA THR A 212 -31.91 -37.94 -6.58
C THR A 212 -31.53 -39.37 -6.96
N PRO A 213 -31.86 -40.37 -6.12
CA PRO A 213 -31.52 -41.78 -6.36
C PRO A 213 -32.21 -42.41 -7.59
N MET A 214 -33.12 -41.68 -8.24
CA MET A 214 -33.88 -42.14 -9.41
C MET A 214 -33.14 -41.97 -10.75
N THR A 215 -32.09 -41.14 -10.81
CA THR A 215 -31.47 -40.72 -12.08
C THR A 215 -30.02 -41.18 -12.28
N HIS A 216 -29.34 -41.69 -11.24
CA HIS A 216 -27.93 -42.12 -11.30
C HIS A 216 -27.68 -43.41 -10.50
N THR A 217 -27.02 -44.40 -11.12
CA THR A 217 -26.63 -45.67 -10.48
C THR A 217 -25.43 -45.49 -9.54
N MET A 218 -25.54 -46.01 -8.31
CA MET A 218 -24.56 -45.83 -7.24
C MET A 218 -23.39 -46.83 -7.36
N PRO A 219 -22.14 -46.38 -7.17
CA PRO A 219 -21.05 -47.28 -6.85
C PRO A 219 -21.11 -47.68 -5.35
N GLY A 220 -20.82 -48.96 -5.02
CA GLY A 220 -21.14 -49.58 -3.72
C GLY A 220 -20.45 -49.01 -2.46
N TRP A 221 -19.50 -48.09 -2.62
CA TRP A 221 -18.86 -47.33 -1.53
C TRP A 221 -19.68 -46.13 -1.00
N VAL A 222 -20.79 -45.76 -1.64
CA VAL A 222 -21.64 -44.59 -1.28
C VAL A 222 -23.10 -45.00 -1.07
N GLU A 223 -23.33 -46.16 -0.44
CA GLU A 223 -24.67 -46.76 -0.34
C GLU A 223 -25.60 -46.06 0.68
N ASP A 224 -25.07 -45.41 1.72
CA ASP A 224 -25.87 -44.92 2.84
C ASP A 224 -25.88 -43.37 2.96
N ASP A 225 -26.70 -42.70 2.14
CA ASP A 225 -27.06 -41.26 2.21
C ASP A 225 -26.13 -40.24 1.52
N TRP A 226 -26.50 -39.83 0.28
CA TRP A 226 -25.94 -38.69 -0.47
C TRP A 226 -25.82 -37.40 0.35
N LYS A 227 -26.76 -37.17 1.27
CA LYS A 227 -26.78 -35.99 2.14
C LYS A 227 -25.64 -36.01 3.16
N TYR A 228 -25.32 -37.19 3.69
CA TYR A 228 -24.22 -37.34 4.63
C TYR A 228 -22.88 -37.11 3.93
N VAL A 229 -22.70 -37.68 2.73
CA VAL A 229 -21.49 -37.47 1.92
C VAL A 229 -21.28 -35.99 1.57
N ALA A 230 -22.34 -35.29 1.15
CA ALA A 230 -22.29 -33.85 0.87
C ALA A 230 -21.90 -33.03 2.12
N MET A 231 -22.45 -33.37 3.30
CA MET A 231 -22.07 -32.72 4.57
C MET A 231 -20.63 -33.00 4.97
N VAL A 232 -20.13 -34.23 4.79
CA VAL A 232 -18.73 -34.59 5.10
C VAL A 232 -17.76 -33.83 4.18
N ILE A 233 -18.05 -33.78 2.89
CA ILE A 233 -17.25 -33.03 1.91
C ILE A 233 -17.18 -31.55 2.30
N ASP A 234 -18.32 -30.94 2.63
CA ASP A 234 -18.38 -29.54 3.04
C ASP A 234 -17.55 -29.25 4.31
N ARG A 235 -17.58 -30.15 5.29
CA ARG A 235 -16.78 -30.03 6.53
C ARG A 235 -15.29 -30.21 6.29
N ILE A 236 -14.88 -31.11 5.39
CA ILE A 236 -13.47 -31.27 5.02
C ILE A 236 -12.95 -29.97 4.39
N PHE A 237 -13.70 -29.41 3.43
CA PHE A 237 -13.33 -28.14 2.79
C PHE A 237 -13.33 -26.97 3.77
N LEU A 238 -14.24 -26.94 4.75
CA LEU A 238 -14.21 -25.97 5.83
C LEU A 238 -12.88 -26.02 6.59
N TRP A 239 -12.43 -27.19 7.04
CA TRP A 239 -11.17 -27.31 7.79
C TRP A 239 -9.95 -26.91 6.96
N VAL A 240 -9.90 -27.29 5.69
CA VAL A 240 -8.85 -26.86 4.76
C VAL A 240 -8.84 -25.33 4.64
N PHE A 241 -10.01 -24.74 4.40
CA PHE A 241 -10.16 -23.31 4.18
C PHE A 241 -9.81 -22.50 5.44
N VAL A 242 -10.30 -22.92 6.61
CA VAL A 242 -9.96 -22.30 7.89
C VAL A 242 -8.46 -22.37 8.15
N THR A 243 -7.82 -23.51 7.91
CA THR A 243 -6.37 -23.65 8.13
C THR A 243 -5.59 -22.72 7.22
N VAL A 244 -5.94 -22.64 5.94
CA VAL A 244 -5.29 -21.73 4.98
C VAL A 244 -5.53 -20.26 5.35
N CYS A 245 -6.74 -19.87 5.72
CA CYS A 245 -7.03 -18.50 6.15
C CYS A 245 -6.28 -18.12 7.44
N VAL A 246 -6.20 -19.03 8.42
CA VAL A 246 -5.45 -18.79 9.66
C VAL A 246 -3.95 -18.68 9.35
N LEU A 247 -3.39 -19.58 8.55
CA LEU A 247 -1.97 -19.50 8.15
C LEU A 247 -1.67 -18.24 7.33
N GLY A 248 -2.55 -17.86 6.41
CA GLY A 248 -2.42 -16.65 5.59
C GLY A 248 -2.51 -15.37 6.41
N THR A 249 -3.47 -15.28 7.34
CA THR A 249 -3.58 -14.15 8.27
C THR A 249 -2.40 -14.09 9.22
N MET A 250 -1.96 -15.23 9.77
CA MET A 250 -0.75 -15.29 10.59
C MET A 250 0.48 -14.83 9.81
N GLY A 251 0.66 -15.27 8.55
CA GLY A 251 1.76 -14.83 7.68
C GLY A 251 1.79 -13.30 7.48
N LEU A 252 0.64 -12.70 7.23
CA LEU A 252 0.50 -11.25 7.05
C LEU A 252 0.85 -10.45 8.32
N PHE A 253 0.50 -10.95 9.51
CA PHE A 253 0.84 -10.30 10.78
C PHE A 253 2.26 -10.64 11.28
N LEU A 254 2.84 -11.78 10.89
CA LEU A 254 4.19 -12.20 11.27
C LEU A 254 5.28 -11.38 10.58
N GLN A 255 5.08 -10.95 9.33
CA GLN A 255 6.04 -10.12 8.60
C GLN A 255 6.37 -8.78 9.31
N PRO A 256 5.39 -7.95 9.72
CA PRO A 256 5.69 -6.73 10.46
C PRO A 256 6.27 -7.01 11.86
N LEU A 257 5.94 -8.14 12.50
CA LEU A 257 6.52 -8.56 13.79
C LEU A 257 7.98 -8.99 13.68
N CYS A 258 8.36 -9.74 12.64
CA CYS A 258 9.76 -10.10 12.39
C CYS A 258 10.61 -8.90 11.95
N GLY A 259 10.03 -7.98 11.17
CA GLY A 259 10.71 -6.73 10.79
C GLY A 259 10.92 -5.75 11.96
N PHE A 260 10.20 -5.90 13.07
CA PHE A 260 10.41 -5.13 14.30
C PHE A 260 11.44 -5.74 15.26
N VAL A 261 11.82 -7.01 15.07
CA VAL A 261 12.77 -7.75 15.93
C VAL A 261 14.19 -7.81 15.35
N SER A 262 14.39 -7.33 14.11
CA SER A 262 15.70 -7.24 13.47
C SER A 262 16.11 -5.81 13.21
#